data_AF-A0A1G3WNK7-F1
#
_entry.id   AF-A0A1G3WNK7-F1
#
_cell.length_a   1.000
_cell.length_b   1.000
_cell.length_c   1.000
_cell.angle_alpha   90.00
_cell.angle_beta   90.00
_cell.angle_gamma   90.00
#
_symmetry.space_group_name_H-M   'P 1'
#
loop_
_entity.id
_entity.type
_entity.pdbx_description
1 polymer ?
#
loop_
_entity_poly.entity_id
_entity_poly.type
_entity_poly.pdbx_seq_one_letter_code
_entity_poly.pdbx_strand_id
1 'polypeptide(L)'
;MIIQALGGCCKKSQTNYENAVKAAAAAGLFTTVEHVTDMEQIMNLGVLATPGIAIDGKVMASGRVSTVAQILEMIEKRRPVAAAARQGCCEDEKCECECDAANPEKQKDCCHDQSETCCGR
;
A
#
# COMPACT_ATOMS: atom_id res chain seq x y z
N MET A 1 5.41 7.86 -0.18
CA MET A 1 5.20 6.79 0.80
C MET A 1 6.30 6.88 1.84
N ILE A 2 5.95 6.91 3.11
CA ILE A 2 6.90 6.97 4.24
C ILE A 2 6.73 5.73 5.10
N ILE A 3 7.81 4.98 5.32
CA ILE A 3 7.85 3.83 6.22
C ILE A 3 8.47 4.30 7.53
N GLN A 4 7.69 4.25 8.61
CA GLN A 4 8.13 4.63 9.94
C GLN A 4 8.38 3.36 10.76
N ALA A 5 9.64 3.11 11.09
CA ALA A 5 10.02 2.06 12.03
C ALA A 5 9.86 2.61 13.46
N LEU A 6 8.94 2.02 14.20
CA LEU A 6 8.56 2.44 15.54
C LEU A 6 9.38 1.68 16.58
N GLY A 7 10.20 2.40 17.34
CA GLY A 7 11.02 1.89 18.43
C GLY A 7 12.51 1.82 18.07
N GLY A 8 13.38 2.19 19.01
CA GLY A 8 14.84 2.15 18.85
C GLY A 8 15.63 1.65 20.07
N CYS A 9 14.97 1.25 21.15
CA CYS A 9 15.63 0.97 22.42
C CYS A 9 16.37 -0.39 22.48
N CYS A 10 16.10 -1.32 21.55
CA CYS A 10 16.64 -2.68 21.61
C CYS A 10 17.21 -3.15 20.27
N LYS A 11 18.16 -4.10 20.32
CA LYS A 11 18.76 -4.76 19.14
C LYS A 11 17.70 -5.30 18.16
N LYS A 12 16.58 -5.83 18.68
CA LYS A 12 15.43 -6.28 17.89
C LYS A 12 14.80 -5.17 17.06
N SER A 13 14.75 -3.95 17.58
CA SER A 13 14.20 -2.78 16.90
C SER A 13 15.11 -2.31 15.77
N GLN A 14 16.43 -2.35 16.01
CA GLN A 14 17.43 -2.03 14.99
C GLN A 14 17.38 -3.02 13.83
N THR A 15 17.26 -4.32 14.11
CA THR A 15 17.03 -5.35 13.07
C THR A 15 15.73 -5.10 12.30
N ASN A 16 14.67 -4.65 12.98
CA ASN A 16 13.40 -4.32 12.32
C ASN A 16 13.54 -3.13 11.36
N TYR A 17 14.30 -2.10 11.75
CA TYR A 17 14.64 -0.97 10.89
C TYR A 17 15.47 -1.39 9.67
N GLU A 18 16.51 -2.19 9.87
CA GLU A 18 17.33 -2.72 8.76
C GLU A 18 16.50 -3.56 7.77
N ASN A 19 15.57 -4.37 8.28
CA ASN A 19 14.64 -5.12 7.44
C ASN A 19 13.71 -4.20 6.64
N ALA A 20 13.22 -3.12 7.25
CA ALA A 20 12.40 -2.12 6.57
C ALA A 20 13.16 -1.41 5.45
N VAL A 21 14.43 -1.04 5.68
CA VAL A 21 15.31 -0.45 4.66
C VAL A 21 15.52 -1.41 3.49
N LYS A 22 15.82 -2.69 3.77
CA LYS A 22 15.99 -3.72 2.73
C LYS A 22 14.69 -3.94 1.94
N ALA A 23 13.54 -3.99 2.60
CA ALA A 23 12.24 -4.13 1.95
C ALA A 23 11.91 -2.92 1.07
N ALA A 24 12.17 -1.70 1.54
CA ALA A 24 11.97 -0.48 0.77
C ALA A 24 12.86 -0.44 -0.50
N ALA A 25 14.13 -0.83 -0.36
CA ALA A 25 15.05 -0.94 -1.50
C ALA A 25 14.60 -2.02 -2.50
N ALA A 26 14.17 -3.18 -2.01
CA ALA A 26 13.67 -4.29 -2.84
C ALA A 26 12.36 -3.94 -3.56
N ALA A 27 11.50 -3.12 -2.95
CA ALA A 27 10.26 -2.65 -3.57
C ALA A 27 10.50 -1.69 -4.74
N GLY A 28 11.71 -1.11 -4.88
CA GLY A 28 12.05 -0.19 -5.97
C GLY A 28 11.25 1.11 -5.97
N LEU A 29 10.61 1.45 -4.86
CA LEU A 29 9.81 2.65 -4.69
C LEU A 29 10.64 3.76 -4.03
N PHE A 30 10.36 5.02 -4.39
CA PHE A 30 10.83 6.19 -3.65
C PHE A 30 10.11 6.24 -2.29
N THR A 31 10.60 5.41 -1.36
CA THR A 31 10.06 5.23 -0.02
C THR A 31 11.08 5.75 0.99
N THR A 32 10.68 6.73 1.80
CA THR A 32 11.54 7.22 2.90
C THR A 32 11.37 6.31 4.10
N VAL A 33 12.47 5.81 4.66
CA VAL A 33 12.43 5.02 5.90
C VAL A 33 12.88 5.90 7.06
N GLU A 34 11.97 6.18 7.98
CA GLU A 34 12.21 6.99 9.18
C GLU A 34 12.27 6.11 10.42
N HIS A 35 13.20 6.43 11.31
CA HIS A 35 13.32 5.75 12.60
C HIS A 35 12.69 6.60 13.69
N VAL A 36 11.46 6.24 14.09
CA VAL A 36 10.73 6.97 15.13
C VAL A 36 11.05 6.33 16.49
N THR A 37 11.81 7.06 17.30
CA THR A 37 12.17 6.68 18.68
C THR A 37 11.36 7.42 19.74
N ASP A 38 10.60 8.42 19.31
CA ASP A 38 9.76 9.26 20.16
C ASP A 38 8.51 8.51 20.63
N MET A 39 8.41 8.30 21.94
CA MET A 39 7.29 7.61 22.57
C MET A 39 5.95 8.32 22.33
N GLU A 40 5.92 9.65 22.28
CA GLU A 40 4.70 10.43 22.11
C GLU A 40 4.12 10.21 20.70
N GLN A 41 4.99 10.22 19.68
CA GLN A 41 4.59 9.90 18.31
C GLN A 41 4.11 8.46 18.16
N ILE A 42 4.77 7.51 18.83
CA ILE A 42 4.39 6.08 18.81
C ILE A 42 3.00 5.88 19.45
N MET A 43 2.72 6.56 20.56
CA MET A 43 1.41 6.51 21.23
C MET A 43 0.31 7.17 20.40
N ASN A 44 0.60 8.30 19.74
CA ASN A 44 -0.34 8.96 18.83
C ASN A 44 -0.73 8.07 17.63
N LEU A 45 0.16 7.18 17.20
CA LEU A 45 -0.12 6.17 16.17
C LEU A 45 -0.90 4.96 16.72
N GLY A 46 -1.19 4.90 18.03
CA GLY A 46 -1.93 3.81 18.67
C GLY A 46 -1.09 2.56 18.93
N VAL A 47 0.24 2.65 18.93
CA VAL A 47 1.12 1.51 19.18
C VAL A 47 1.41 1.37 20.67
N LEU A 48 0.87 0.31 21.28
CA LEU A 48 1.08 0.00 22.69
C LEU A 48 2.38 -0.78 22.95
N ALA A 49 2.88 -1.50 21.95
CA ALA A 49 4.07 -2.34 22.06
C ALA A 49 5.01 -2.12 20.87
N THR A 50 6.23 -1.70 21.17
CA THR A 50 7.34 -1.64 20.19
C THR A 50 8.16 -2.92 20.27
N PRO A 51 8.77 -3.39 19.17
CA PRO A 51 8.93 -2.74 17.85
C PRO A 51 7.67 -2.80 16.97
N GLY A 52 7.49 -1.79 16.11
CA GLY A 52 6.40 -1.72 15.12
C GLY A 52 6.84 -1.13 13.79
N ILE A 53 5.99 -1.30 12.76
CA ILE A 53 6.14 -0.67 11.44
C ILE A 53 4.83 0.04 11.11
N ALA A 54 4.93 1.32 10.77
CA ALA A 54 3.87 2.09 10.18
C ALA A 54 4.25 2.48 8.74
N ILE A 55 3.27 2.55 7.85
CA ILE A 55 3.42 3.02 6.48
C ILE A 55 2.44 4.17 6.32
N ASP A 56 2.86 5.34 5.86
CA ASP A 56 2.06 6.58 5.70
C ASP A 56 1.09 6.79 6.89
N GLY A 57 1.64 6.80 8.10
CA GLY A 57 0.89 7.04 9.35
C GLY A 57 -0.05 5.93 9.82
N LYS A 58 -0.12 4.78 9.12
CA LYS A 58 -0.94 3.63 9.55
C LYS A 58 -0.05 2.48 10.01
N VAL A 59 -0.31 2.02 11.22
CA VAL A 59 0.35 0.86 11.81
C VAL A 59 -0.05 -0.39 11.04
N MET A 60 0.94 -1.10 10.52
CA MET A 60 0.75 -2.39 9.86
C MET A 60 1.12 -3.55 10.80
N ALA A 61 2.14 -3.34 11.64
CA ALA A 61 2.61 -4.32 12.60
C ALA A 61 3.06 -3.63 13.91
N SER A 62 2.76 -4.27 15.04
CA SER A 62 3.14 -3.79 16.38
C SER A 62 3.48 -4.97 17.29
N GLY A 63 4.46 -4.77 18.17
CA GLY A 63 4.89 -5.75 19.19
C GLY A 63 5.69 -6.94 18.65
N ARG A 64 6.09 -6.95 17.37
CA ARG A 64 6.81 -8.06 16.73
C ARG A 64 7.83 -7.56 15.72
N VAL A 65 8.94 -8.30 15.60
CA VAL A 65 9.94 -8.05 14.56
C VAL A 65 9.38 -8.56 13.24
N SER A 66 9.28 -7.68 12.25
CA SER A 66 8.79 -8.02 10.91
C SER A 66 9.96 -8.47 10.03
N THR A 67 9.73 -9.51 9.23
CA THR A 67 10.68 -9.96 8.22
C THR A 67 10.57 -9.12 6.95
N VAL A 68 11.63 -9.08 6.14
CA VAL A 68 11.65 -8.35 4.86
C VAL A 68 10.45 -8.72 3.98
N ALA A 69 10.14 -10.02 3.86
CA ALA A 69 8.99 -10.50 3.08
C ALA A 69 7.63 -9.99 3.60
N GLN A 70 7.43 -9.94 4.93
CA GLN A 70 6.20 -9.40 5.50
C GLN A 70 6.07 -7.90 5.23
N ILE A 71 7.18 -7.15 5.34
CA ILE A 71 7.17 -5.72 5.07
C ILE A 71 6.88 -5.45 3.59
N LEU A 72 7.46 -6.24 2.69
CA LEU A 72 7.12 -6.19 1.25
C LEU A 72 5.63 -6.42 1.02
N GLU A 73 5.04 -7.46 1.62
CA GLU A 73 3.60 -7.72 1.50
C GLU A 73 2.75 -6.56 2.06
N MET A 74 3.17 -5.94 3.17
CA MET A 74 2.51 -4.76 3.71
C MET A 74 2.59 -3.56 2.76
N ILE A 75 3.75 -3.34 2.12
CA ILE A 75 3.96 -2.29 1.11
C ILE A 75 3.09 -2.56 -0.13
N GLU A 76 3.01 -3.80 -0.60
CA GLU A 76 2.18 -4.18 -1.74
C GLU A 76 0.69 -3.99 -1.45
N LYS A 77 0.23 -4.39 -0.26
CA LYS A 77 -1.16 -4.18 0.18
C LYS A 77 -1.52 -2.70 0.31
N ARG A 78 -0.54 -1.86 0.67
CA ARG A 78 -0.76 -0.43 0.88
C ARG A 78 -0.41 0.46 -0.29
N ARG A 79 0.18 -0.08 -1.36
CA ARG A 79 0.55 0.66 -2.57
C ARG A 79 -0.68 1.46 -3.05
N PRO A 80 -0.70 2.80 -2.95
CA PRO A 80 -1.61 3.59 -3.77
C PRO A 80 -1.26 3.27 -5.22
N VAL A 81 -2.19 2.65 -5.93
CA VAL A 81 -2.11 2.41 -7.36
C VAL A 81 -2.09 3.77 -8.05
N ALA A 82 -0.89 4.32 -8.24
CA ALA A 82 -0.66 5.42 -9.18
C ALA A 82 0.05 4.93 -10.47
N ALA A 83 0.58 3.69 -10.49
CA ALA A 83 1.18 3.11 -11.69
C ALA A 83 1.32 1.58 -11.59
N ALA A 84 0.36 0.84 -12.17
CA ALA A 84 0.56 -0.43 -12.86
C ALA A 84 -0.78 -0.89 -13.48
N ALA A 85 -0.92 -0.74 -14.80
CA ALA A 85 -1.89 -1.37 -15.74
C ALA A 85 -3.40 -1.25 -15.40
N ARG A 86 -4.28 -0.53 -16.12
CA ARG A 86 -4.47 -0.50 -17.57
C ARG A 86 -4.01 -1.79 -18.26
N GLN A 87 -4.72 -2.88 -17.99
CA GLN A 87 -4.94 -3.82 -19.08
C GLN A 87 -5.94 -3.09 -20.01
N GLY A 88 -5.49 -2.75 -21.21
CA GLY A 88 -6.23 -1.94 -22.16
C GLY A 88 -7.66 -2.44 -22.38
N CYS A 89 -8.58 -1.49 -22.40
CA CYS A 89 -9.79 -1.64 -23.19
C CYS A 89 -9.35 -1.66 -24.66
N CYS A 90 -9.65 -2.76 -25.36
CA CYS A 90 -9.56 -2.93 -26.81
C CYS A 90 -8.14 -3.08 -27.39
N GLU A 91 -7.69 -4.32 -27.54
CA GLU A 91 -7.05 -4.77 -28.78
C GLU A 91 -7.93 -5.89 -29.34
N ASP A 92 -8.09 -5.84 -30.66
CA ASP A 92 -9.27 -6.16 -31.44
C ASP A 92 -9.92 -7.56 -31.25
N GLU A 93 -11.25 -7.51 -31.30
CA GLU A 93 -12.16 -8.62 -31.64
C GLU A 93 -12.41 -9.70 -30.58
N LYS A 94 -13.01 -9.31 -29.44
CA LYS A 94 -14.35 -9.79 -28.99
C LYS A 94 -14.63 -9.34 -27.55
N CYS A 95 -15.70 -8.56 -27.41
CA CYS A 95 -16.29 -8.18 -26.14
C CYS A 95 -17.06 -9.39 -25.60
N GLU A 96 -16.64 -9.99 -24.49
CA GLU A 96 -17.51 -10.86 -23.69
C GLU A 96 -17.65 -10.24 -22.31
N CYS A 97 -18.79 -9.57 -22.17
CA CYS A 97 -19.26 -8.93 -20.97
C CYS A 97 -19.72 -10.04 -20.01
N GLU A 98 -18.92 -10.36 -19.00
CA GLU A 98 -19.44 -11.01 -17.79
C GLU A 98 -19.40 -10.03 -16.63
N CYS A 99 -20.60 -9.56 -16.31
CA CYS A 99 -20.94 -8.65 -15.24
C CYS A 99 -20.98 -9.38 -13.90
N ASP A 100 -19.84 -9.45 -13.20
CA ASP A 100 -19.80 -10.02 -11.85
C ASP A 100 -20.00 -8.94 -10.77
N ALA A 101 -21.12 -9.06 -10.05
CA ALA A 101 -21.78 -8.03 -9.26
C ALA A 101 -21.24 -7.90 -7.82
N ALA A 102 -19.93 -7.75 -7.62
CA ALA A 102 -19.32 -7.78 -6.28
C ALA A 102 -18.65 -6.47 -5.80
N ASN A 103 -18.68 -5.35 -6.54
CA ASN A 103 -18.19 -4.07 -6.01
C ASN A 103 -18.86 -2.82 -6.65
N PRO A 104 -19.89 -2.23 -6.03
CA PRO A 104 -20.74 -1.18 -6.61
C PRO A 104 -20.12 0.23 -6.69
N GLU A 105 -18.88 0.47 -6.26
CA GLU A 105 -18.29 1.83 -6.31
C GLU A 105 -17.39 2.10 -7.52
N LYS A 106 -17.13 1.11 -8.37
CA LYS A 106 -16.36 1.26 -9.63
C LYS A 106 -17.20 1.30 -10.90
N GLN A 107 -18.52 1.44 -10.78
CA GLN A 107 -19.44 1.53 -11.91
C GLN A 107 -19.94 2.97 -12.13
N LYS A 108 -19.01 3.92 -12.30
CA LYS A 108 -19.36 5.28 -12.75
C LYS A 108 -18.29 5.99 -13.56
N ASP A 109 -17.25 5.26 -13.99
CA ASP A 109 -16.25 5.76 -14.95
C ASP A 109 -16.35 5.07 -16.32
N CYS A 110 -17.48 4.40 -16.62
CA CYS A 110 -17.73 3.84 -17.95
C CYS A 110 -18.58 4.75 -18.86
N CYS A 111 -19.05 5.90 -18.38
CA CYS A 111 -19.72 6.91 -19.20
C CYS A 111 -19.61 8.28 -18.52
N HIS A 112 -18.48 8.99 -18.72
CA HIS A 112 -18.37 10.40 -18.35
C HIS A 112 -17.71 11.17 -19.50
N ASP A 113 -18.42 11.30 -20.62
CA ASP A 113 -18.76 12.60 -21.21
C ASP A 113 -19.48 12.41 -22.56
N GLN A 114 -20.78 12.70 -22.52
CA GLN A 114 -21.60 13.31 -23.57
C GLN A 114 -21.29 13.00 -25.05
N SER A 115 -21.98 11.99 -25.61
CA SER A 115 -22.72 12.20 -26.86
C SER A 115 -23.78 11.11 -27.03
N GLU A 116 -24.98 11.55 -27.36
CA GLU A 116 -26.21 10.77 -27.47
C GLU A 116 -26.24 9.84 -28.70
N THR A 117 -25.18 9.07 -28.95
CA THR A 117 -25.10 8.16 -30.10
C THR A 117 -24.24 6.92 -29.81
N CYS A 118 -24.53 6.17 -28.75
CA CYS A 118 -24.00 4.80 -28.60
C CYS A 118 -25.10 3.72 -28.54
N CYS A 119 -26.30 4.07 -29.03
CA CYS A 119 -27.30 3.10 -29.46
C CYS A 119 -27.74 3.51 -30.87
N GLY A 120 -26.80 3.44 -31.80
CA GLY A 120 -27.06 3.65 -33.21
C GLY A 120 -27.66 2.39 -33.82
N ARG A 121 -28.99 2.25 -33.71
CA ARG A 121 -29.89 1.36 -34.47
C ARG A 121 -29.76 -0.15 -34.25
#